data_AF-A0A2M7K096-F1
#
_entry.id   AF-A0A2M7K096-F1
#
_cell.length_a   1.000
_cell.length_b   1.000
_cell.length_c   1.000
_cell.angle_alpha   90.00
_cell.angle_beta   90.00
_cell.angle_gamma   90.00
#
_symmetry.space_group_name_H-M   'P 1'
#
loop_
_entity.id
_entity.type
_entity.pdbx_description
1 polymer ?
#
loop_
_entity_poly.entity_id
_entity_poly.type
_entity_poly.pdbx_seq_one_letter_code
_entity_poly.pdbx_strand_id
1 'polypeptide(L)' 'MVKEMGLNNVRFKYIGGKRGWPGDVPVVHFNVEKMKKLGWQAKHSSDEAVRIATRRLLSQ' A
#
# COMPACT_ATOMS: atom_id res chain seq x y z
N MET A 1 -4.22 -0.52 -7.50
CA MET A 1 -5.52 0.04 -7.02
C MET A 1 -6.45 0.38 -8.18
N VAL A 2 -6.17 1.38 -9.01
CA VAL A 2 -7.03 1.76 -10.17
C VAL A 2 -7.38 0.59 -11.09
N LYS A 3 -6.41 -0.30 -11.34
CA LYS A 3 -6.63 -1.55 -12.10
C LYS A 3 -7.70 -2.46 -11.46
N GLU A 4 -7.71 -2.56 -10.13
CA GLU A 4 -8.69 -3.37 -9.40
C GLU A 4 -10.10 -2.79 -9.49
N MET A 5 -10.21 -1.48 -9.69
CA MET A 5 -11.48 -0.76 -9.85
C MET A 5 -12.01 -0.79 -11.29
N GLY A 6 -11.30 -1.41 -12.25
CA GLY A 6 -11.71 -1.48 -13.65
C GLY A 6 -11.70 -0.14 -14.40
N LEU A 7 -11.05 0.90 -13.85
CA LEU A 7 -11.05 2.23 -14.44
C LEU A 7 -9.98 2.34 -15.55
N ASN A 8 -10.42 2.81 -16.72
CA ASN A 8 -9.56 3.08 -17.87
C ASN A 8 -9.30 4.58 -18.02
N ASN A 9 -8.18 4.97 -18.64
CA ASN A 9 -7.82 6.36 -18.95
C ASN A 9 -7.73 7.31 -17.74
N VAL A 10 -7.36 6.80 -16.57
CA VAL A 10 -7.14 7.62 -15.37
C VAL A 10 -5.85 8.42 -15.52
N ARG A 11 -5.95 9.75 -15.39
CA ARG A 11 -4.81 10.66 -15.35
C ARG A 11 -4.47 11.04 -13.91
N PHE A 12 -3.28 10.69 -13.45
CA PHE A 12 -2.78 11.15 -12.16
C PHE A 12 -2.10 12.50 -12.32
N LYS A 13 -2.49 13.48 -11.49
CA LYS A 13 -1.79 14.76 -11.37
C LYS A 13 -1.14 14.84 -10.00
N TYR A 14 0.17 14.75 -9.97
CA TYR A 14 0.95 14.91 -8.74
C TYR A 14 1.42 16.37 -8.66
N ILE A 15 1.11 17.03 -7.55
CA ILE A 15 1.41 18.46 -7.32
C ILE A 15 2.84 18.74 -6.86
N GLY A 16 3.70 17.71 -6.83
CA GLY A 16 5.12 17.82 -6.49
C GLY A 16 5.36 17.96 -4.98
N GLY A 17 6.16 17.05 -4.43
CA GLY A 17 6.51 17.01 -3.01
C GLY A 17 6.80 15.58 -2.56
N LYS A 18 7.71 15.42 -1.58
CA LYS A 18 7.96 14.10 -0.97
C LYS A 18 6.88 13.71 0.05
N ARG A 19 5.93 14.58 0.38
CA ARG A 19 4.99 14.44 1.51
C ARG A 19 3.63 15.03 1.16
N GLY A 20 2.56 14.44 1.69
CA GLY A 20 1.19 14.96 1.51
C GLY A 20 0.85 16.13 2.44
N TRP A 21 1.43 16.17 3.63
CA TRP A 21 1.17 17.18 4.66
C TRP A 21 2.38 17.34 5.61
N PRO A 22 2.48 18.45 6.36
CA PRO A 22 3.48 18.58 7.43
C PRO A 22 3.39 17.42 8.43
N GLY A 23 4.52 16.76 8.68
CA GLY A 23 4.60 15.58 9.56
C GLY A 23 4.42 14.23 8.87
N ASP A 24 4.08 14.18 7.58
CA ASP A 24 3.97 12.93 6.83
C ASP A 24 5.33 12.24 6.63
N VAL A 25 5.33 10.91 6.74
CA VAL A 25 6.53 10.08 6.54
C VAL A 25 6.36 9.31 5.24
N PRO A 26 7.13 9.63 4.17
CA PRO A 26 6.91 9.07 2.84
C PRO A 26 7.06 7.55 2.77
N VAL A 27 7.92 7.00 3.63
CA VAL A 27 8.25 5.59 3.64
C VAL A 27 8.42 5.16 5.09
N VAL A 28 7.59 4.21 5.53
CA VAL A 28 7.67 3.62 6.87
C VAL A 28 8.11 2.17 6.75
N HIS A 29 9.19 1.81 7.44
CA HIS A 29 9.66 0.43 7.57
C HIS A 29 9.79 0.09 9.04
N PHE A 30 8.98 -0.86 9.51
CA PHE A 30 9.10 -1.37 10.86
C PHE A 30 10.17 -2.46 10.94
N ASN A 31 10.96 -2.45 12.01
CA ASN A 31 11.78 -3.61 12.34
C ASN A 31 10.85 -4.74 12.81
N VAL A 32 10.86 -5.85 12.08
CA VAL A 32 10.04 -7.05 12.34
C VAL A 32 10.88 -8.26 12.73
N GLU A 33 12.16 -8.08 13.08
CA GLU A 33 13.10 -9.16 13.37
C GLU A 33 12.63 -10.07 14.51
N LYS A 34 12.01 -9.49 15.56
CA LYS A 34 11.44 -10.28 16.67
C LYS A 34 10.36 -11.25 16.19
N MET A 35 9.47 -10.81 15.30
CA MET A 35 8.43 -11.67 14.72
C MET A 35 9.03 -12.72 13.79
N LYS A 36 10.02 -12.33 12.96
CA LYS A 36 10.74 -13.28 12.09
C LYS A 36 11.41 -14.40 12.89
N LYS A 37 11.98 -14.11 14.06
CA LYS A 37 12.57 -15.12 14.96
C LYS A 37 11.55 -16.13 15.50
N LEU A 38 10.27 -15.76 15.55
CA LEU A 38 9.16 -16.65 15.92
C LEU A 38 8.60 -17.42 14.71
N GLY A 39 9.26 -17.35 13.55
CA GLY A 39 8.83 -18.02 12.31
C GLY A 39 7.80 -17.24 11.49
N TRP A 40 7.46 -16.00 11.88
CA TRP A 40 6.51 -15.20 11.13
C TRP A 40 7.14 -14.59 9.86
N GLN A 41 6.41 -14.64 8.75
CA GLN A 41 6.76 -13.97 7.50
C GLN A 41 5.53 -13.31 6.88
N ALA A 42 5.71 -12.11 6.32
CA ALA A 42 4.69 -11.46 5.52
C ALA A 42 4.43 -12.28 4.24
N LYS A 43 3.19 -12.74 4.06
CA LYS A 43 2.78 -13.54 2.88
C LYS A 43 2.66 -12.70 1.60
N HIS A 44 2.52 -11.39 1.74
CA HIS A 44 2.29 -10.45 0.65
C HIS A 44 3.19 -9.24 0.83
N SER A 45 3.64 -8.68 -0.29
CA SER A 45 4.24 -7.34 -0.34
C SER A 45 3.20 -6.25 -0.05
N SER A 46 3.65 -5.03 0.23
CA SER A 46 2.75 -3.89 0.48
C SER A 46 1.82 -3.61 -0.71
N ASP A 47 2.30 -3.70 -1.96
CA ASP A 47 1.46 -3.48 -3.14
C ASP A 47 0.39 -4.57 -3.30
N GLU A 48 0.76 -5.84 -3.09
CA GLU A 48 -0.19 -6.96 -3.13
C GLU A 48 -1.25 -6.84 -2.03
N ALA A 49 -0.84 -6.49 -0.81
CA ALA A 49 -1.76 -6.30 0.31
C ALA A 49 -2.79 -5.20 0.01
N VAL A 50 -2.36 -4.07 -0.56
CA VAL A 50 -3.26 -2.98 -0.99
C VAL A 50 -4.23 -3.45 -2.07
N ARG A 51 -3.78 -4.21 -3.07
CA ARG A 51 -4.66 -4.77 -4.11
C ARG A 51 -5.70 -5.72 -3.53
N ILE A 52 -5.30 -6.62 -2.62
CA ILE A 52 -6.20 -7.56 -1.94
C ILE A 52 -7.27 -6.79 -1.15
N ALA A 53 -6.86 -5.79 -0.36
CA ALA A 53 -7.77 -4.95 0.40
C ALA A 53 -8.77 -4.22 -0.53
N THR A 54 -8.28 -3.67 -1.64
CA THR A 54 -9.12 -2.99 -2.64
C THR A 54 -10.18 -3.93 -3.21
N ARG A 55 -9.80 -5.15 -3.63
CA ARG A 55 -10.76 -6.15 -4.15
C ARG A 55 -11.82 -6.51 -3.12
N ARG A 56 -11.42 -6.72 -1.86
CA ARG A 56 -12.36 -7.06 -0.77
C ARG A 56 -13.37 -5.95 -0.50
N LEU A 57 -12.94 -4.69 -0.59
CA LEU A 57 -13.84 -3.54 -0.40
C LEU A 57 -14.82 -3.38 -1.57
N LEU A 58 -14.40 -3.70 -2.80
CA LEU A 58 -15.27 -3.63 -3.97
C LEU A 58 -16.28 -4.79 -4.05
N SER A 59 -16.01 -5.90 -3.36
CA SER A 59 -16.89 -7.07 -3.30
C SER A 59 -17.84 -7.07 -2.09
N GLN A 60 -17.96 -5.94 -1.39
CA GLN A 60 -18.95 -5.77 -0.31
C GLN A 60 -20.33 -5.45 -0.87
#